data_AF-A0A7V2T247-F1
#
_entry.id   AF-A0A7V2T247-F1
#
_cell.length_a   1.000
_cell.length_b   1.000
_cell.length_c   1.000
_cell.angle_alpha   90.00
_cell.angle_beta   90.00
_cell.angle_gamma   90.00
#
_symmetry.space_group_name_H-M   'P 1'
#
loop_
_entity.id
_entity.type
_entity.pdbx_description
1 polymer ?
#
loop_
_entity_poly.entity_id
_entity_poly.type
_entity_poly.pdbx_seq_one_letter_code
_entity_poly.pdbx_strand_id
1 'polypeptide(L)'
;MQLLLNRLINFLKWPIGILSILLFMPACSHLWQVMGYIYKHSSNYSMLFYGFFAYSILWLLWIKQSMMARWFSTLEHEVTHSIFAIISLNRVVGLHATGGAGGVMYYHGPSNWIITLSPYFVPTLSLFILLFLSLVKTSHLSILFFLLGFSLAYNFLTMWKSIHYLQSDLVQSGWLFVCMFLPTANVLMLLIILTALPNDGLNTENSLLYVWQDAMVFMEYYF
;
A
#
# COMPACT_ATOMS: atom_id res chain seq x y z
N MET A 1 -23.57 14.45 4.47
CA MET A 1 -22.47 13.73 5.13
C MET A 1 -21.23 13.61 4.25
N GLN A 2 -21.31 13.00 3.05
CA GLN A 2 -20.17 12.85 2.12
C GLN A 2 -19.37 14.15 1.88
N LEU A 3 -20.06 15.28 1.68
CA LEU A 3 -19.41 16.55 1.36
C LEU A 3 -18.57 17.11 2.51
N LEU A 4 -19.02 16.93 3.76
CA LEU A 4 -18.26 17.34 4.94
C LEU A 4 -17.01 16.46 5.13
N LEU A 5 -17.17 15.14 4.98
CA LEU A 5 -16.06 14.18 5.11
C LEU A 5 -14.96 14.44 4.08
N ASN A 6 -15.33 14.58 2.79
CA ASN A 6 -14.35 14.85 1.74
C ASN A 6 -13.65 16.21 1.92
N ARG A 7 -14.37 17.24 2.40
CA ARG A 7 -13.75 18.54 2.74
C ARG A 7 -12.78 18.41 3.90
N LEU A 8 -13.13 17.66 4.95
CA LEU A 8 -12.25 17.38 6.07
C LEU A 8 -10.97 16.66 5.60
N ILE A 9 -11.11 15.61 4.79
CA ILE A 9 -9.96 14.87 4.22
C ILE A 9 -9.06 15.84 3.45
N ASN A 10 -9.63 16.67 2.57
CA ASN A 10 -8.86 17.63 1.79
C ASN A 10 -8.20 18.72 2.65
N PHE A 11 -8.84 19.15 3.74
CA PHE A 11 -8.24 20.08 4.70
C PHE A 11 -7.03 19.46 5.42
N LEU A 12 -7.10 18.17 5.78
CA LEU A 12 -6.02 17.45 6.45
C LEU A 12 -4.84 17.11 5.53
N LYS A 13 -4.94 17.37 4.22
CA LYS A 13 -3.88 17.09 3.24
C LYS A 13 -2.51 17.60 3.68
N TRP A 14 -2.39 18.89 3.98
CA TRP A 14 -1.09 19.48 4.33
C TRP A 14 -0.58 19.08 5.71
N PRO A 15 -1.40 19.07 6.77
CA PRO A 15 -1.00 18.49 8.06
C PRO A 15 -0.47 17.06 7.94
N ILE A 16 -1.15 16.20 7.16
CA ILE A 16 -0.72 14.81 6.94
C ILE A 16 0.56 14.75 6.11
N GLY A 17 0.73 15.62 5.10
CA GLY A 17 1.96 15.70 4.33
C GLY A 17 3.17 16.04 5.22
N ILE A 18 3.03 17.04 6.10
CA ILE A 18 4.10 17.43 7.04
C ILE A 18 4.38 16.30 8.03
N LEU A 19 3.32 15.69 8.60
CA LEU A 19 3.47 14.54 9.48
C LEU A 19 4.17 13.37 8.78
N SER A 20 3.89 13.14 7.50
CA SER A 20 4.52 12.06 6.73
C SER A 20 6.02 12.25 6.59
N ILE A 21 6.52 13.48 6.43
CA ILE A 21 7.96 13.77 6.45
C ILE A 21 8.55 13.39 7.80
N LEU A 22 7.90 13.81 8.89
CA LEU A 22 8.38 13.54 10.25
C LEU A 22 8.48 12.04 10.52
N LEU A 23 7.47 11.27 10.10
CA LEU A 23 7.41 9.82 10.31
C LEU A 23 8.34 9.03 9.37
N PHE A 24 8.85 9.62 8.29
CA PHE A 24 9.56 8.88 7.25
C PHE A 24 10.80 8.16 7.76
N MET A 25 11.68 8.88 8.47
CA MET A 25 12.94 8.33 8.97
C MET A 25 12.71 7.24 10.04
N PRO A 26 11.88 7.46 11.07
CA PRO A 26 11.49 6.42 12.03
C PRO A 26 10.82 5.19 11.39
N ALA A 27 9.97 5.39 10.38
CA ALA A 27 9.34 4.28 9.68
C ALA A 27 10.38 3.45 8.91
N CYS A 28 11.34 4.09 8.24
CA CYS A 28 12.44 3.39 7.55
C CYS A 28 13.35 2.64 8.53
N SER A 29 13.70 3.24 9.67
CA SER A 29 14.55 2.61 10.69
C SER A 29 13.87 1.38 11.29
N HIS A 30 12.58 1.47 11.60
CA HIS A 30 11.80 0.34 12.12
C HIS A 30 11.60 -0.75 11.07
N LEU A 31 11.32 -0.37 9.81
CA LEU A 31 11.22 -1.33 8.70
C LEU A 31 12.51 -2.13 8.54
N TRP A 32 13.67 -1.49 8.67
CA TRP A 32 14.97 -2.17 8.65
C TRP A 32 15.11 -3.18 9.80
N GLN A 33 14.68 -2.83 11.01
CA GLN A 33 14.70 -3.75 12.16
C GLN A 33 13.78 -4.95 11.94
N VAL A 34 12.56 -4.72 11.42
CA VAL A 34 11.62 -5.78 11.06
C VAL A 34 12.20 -6.69 9.97
N MET A 35 12.84 -6.13 8.94
CA MET A 35 13.53 -6.93 7.92
C MET A 35 14.65 -7.77 8.54
N GLY A 36 15.43 -7.19 9.46
CA GLY A 36 16.47 -7.91 10.19
C GLY A 36 15.92 -9.06 11.04
N TYR A 37 14.76 -8.87 11.66
CA TYR A 37 14.07 -9.94 12.40
C TYR A 37 13.62 -11.07 11.47
N ILE A 38 12.94 -10.73 10.37
CA ILE A 38 12.45 -11.69 9.37
C ILE A 38 13.61 -12.48 8.76
N TYR A 39 14.72 -11.81 8.47
CA TYR A 39 15.92 -12.45 7.93
C TYR A 39 16.53 -13.46 8.91
N LYS A 40 16.65 -13.08 10.19
CA LYS A 40 17.13 -14.00 11.25
C LYS A 40 16.24 -15.22 11.44
N HIS A 41 14.93 -15.08 11.19
CA HIS A 41 13.93 -16.15 11.28
C HIS A 41 13.49 -16.66 9.90
N SER A 42 14.39 -16.60 8.90
CA SER A 42 14.07 -16.88 7.49
C SER A 42 13.43 -18.24 7.23
N SER A 43 13.67 -19.25 8.07
CA SER A 43 12.98 -20.55 7.98
C SER A 43 11.46 -20.40 8.01
N ASN A 44 10.95 -19.51 8.86
CA ASN A 44 9.51 -19.28 9.06
C ASN A 44 8.88 -18.47 7.92
N TYR A 45 9.69 -17.65 7.24
CA TYR A 45 9.23 -16.76 6.16
C TYR A 45 9.67 -17.24 4.77
N SER A 46 10.22 -18.44 4.65
CA SER A 46 10.75 -19.01 3.41
C SER A 46 9.75 -18.96 2.26
N MET A 47 8.49 -19.34 2.51
CA MET A 47 7.43 -19.30 1.51
C MET A 47 7.11 -17.88 1.03
N LEU A 48 7.15 -16.89 1.93
CA LEU A 48 6.99 -15.48 1.57
C LEU A 48 8.09 -15.03 0.60
N PHE A 49 9.35 -15.37 0.88
CA PHE A 49 10.45 -15.08 -0.03
C PHE A 49 10.30 -15.79 -1.38
N TYR A 50 9.93 -17.08 -1.38
CA TYR A 50 9.70 -17.82 -2.62
C TYR A 50 8.61 -17.20 -3.47
N GLY A 51 7.50 -16.75 -2.87
CA GLY A 51 6.45 -16.03 -3.58
C GLY A 51 6.94 -14.73 -4.20
N PHE A 52 7.66 -13.93 -3.41
CA PHE A 52 8.20 -12.65 -3.84
C PHE A 52 9.15 -12.79 -5.04
N PHE A 53 10.11 -13.72 -4.95
CA PHE A 53 11.06 -13.97 -6.03
C PHE A 53 10.40 -14.63 -7.24
N ALA A 54 9.45 -15.55 -7.04
CA ALA A 54 8.72 -16.19 -8.13
C ALA A 54 8.00 -15.15 -9.01
N TYR A 55 7.24 -14.23 -8.41
CA TYR A 55 6.59 -13.17 -9.19
C TYR A 55 7.61 -12.25 -9.85
N SER A 56 8.67 -11.85 -9.13
CA SER A 56 9.70 -10.97 -9.66
C SER A 56 10.39 -11.57 -10.91
N ILE A 57 10.68 -12.87 -10.89
CA ILE A 57 11.23 -13.59 -12.05
C ILE A 57 10.21 -13.63 -13.18
N LEU A 58 8.96 -14.01 -12.92
CA LEU A 58 7.90 -14.04 -13.94
C LEU A 58 7.67 -12.66 -14.57
N TRP A 59 7.79 -11.58 -13.79
CA TRP A 59 7.73 -10.21 -14.26
C TRP A 59 8.83 -9.86 -15.25
N LEU A 60 10.08 -10.19 -14.90
CA LEU A 60 11.22 -9.92 -15.76
C LEU A 60 11.14 -10.69 -17.08
N LEU A 61 10.67 -11.94 -17.04
CA LEU A 61 10.60 -12.83 -18.19
C LEU A 61 9.40 -12.55 -19.11
N TRP A 62 8.19 -12.43 -18.57
CA TRP A 62 6.95 -12.39 -19.38
C TRP A 62 5.90 -11.37 -18.96
N ILE A 63 5.60 -11.21 -17.66
CA ILE A 63 4.40 -10.51 -17.21
C ILE A 63 4.44 -9.02 -17.59
N LYS A 64 5.62 -8.37 -17.57
CA LYS A 64 5.73 -6.92 -17.89
C LYS A 64 5.20 -6.53 -19.28
N GLN A 65 5.18 -7.48 -20.22
CA GLN A 65 4.72 -7.27 -21.61
C GLN A 65 3.28 -7.74 -21.85
N SER A 66 2.71 -8.53 -20.94
CA SER A 66 1.39 -9.15 -21.08
C SER A 66 0.25 -8.13 -21.03
N MET A 67 -0.67 -8.21 -22.00
CA MET A 67 -1.91 -7.43 -22.01
C MET A 67 -2.80 -7.78 -20.81
N MET A 68 -2.87 -9.06 -20.44
CA MET A 68 -3.69 -9.53 -19.31
C MET A 68 -3.16 -8.97 -17.98
N ALA A 69 -1.83 -8.92 -17.83
CA ALA A 69 -1.22 -8.36 -16.63
C ALA A 69 -1.45 -6.85 -16.50
N ARG A 70 -1.35 -6.13 -17.62
CA ARG A 70 -1.72 -4.70 -17.66
C ARG A 70 -3.18 -4.49 -17.29
N TRP A 71 -4.09 -5.28 -17.88
CA TRP A 71 -5.51 -5.19 -17.58
C TRP A 71 -5.79 -5.45 -16.09
N PHE A 72 -5.18 -6.48 -15.52
CA PHE A 72 -5.37 -6.82 -14.12
C PHE A 72 -4.84 -5.71 -13.19
N SER A 73 -3.66 -5.16 -13.47
CA SER A 73 -3.12 -4.02 -12.71
C SER A 73 -4.00 -2.77 -12.83
N THR A 74 -4.52 -2.47 -14.01
CA THR A 74 -5.49 -1.37 -14.18
C THR A 74 -6.79 -1.63 -13.42
N LEU A 75 -7.28 -2.87 -13.44
CA LEU A 75 -8.48 -3.24 -12.69
C LEU A 75 -8.28 -3.09 -11.19
N GLU A 76 -7.17 -3.58 -10.64
CA GLU A 76 -6.84 -3.41 -9.22
C GLU A 76 -6.75 -1.92 -8.85
N HIS A 77 -6.15 -1.11 -9.73
CA HIS A 77 -6.05 0.35 -9.56
C HIS A 77 -7.43 0.99 -9.38
N GLU A 78 -8.35 0.74 -10.31
CA GLU A 78 -9.72 1.28 -10.25
C GLU A 78 -10.56 0.68 -9.11
N VAL A 79 -10.33 -0.59 -8.75
CA VAL A 79 -10.97 -1.23 -7.59
C VAL A 79 -10.50 -0.56 -6.31
N THR A 80 -9.22 -0.23 -6.19
CA THR A 80 -8.67 0.45 -5.01
C THR A 80 -9.27 1.85 -4.86
N HIS A 81 -9.35 2.62 -5.95
CA HIS A 81 -10.11 3.87 -5.96
C HIS A 81 -11.56 3.66 -5.49
N SER A 82 -12.23 2.63 -5.98
CA SER A 82 -13.62 2.34 -5.64
C SER A 82 -13.81 2.05 -4.15
N ILE A 83 -12.92 1.25 -3.56
CA ILE A 83 -12.92 0.95 -2.12
C ILE A 83 -12.81 2.23 -1.31
N PHE A 84 -11.86 3.11 -1.65
CA PHE A 84 -11.67 4.36 -0.92
C PHE A 84 -12.77 5.39 -1.18
N ALA A 85 -13.41 5.36 -2.35
CA ALA A 85 -14.60 6.16 -2.60
C ALA A 85 -15.76 5.71 -1.69
N ILE A 86 -15.99 4.41 -1.55
CA ILE A 86 -17.02 3.84 -0.66
C ILE A 86 -16.72 4.19 0.81
N ILE A 87 -15.47 4.03 1.26
CA ILE A 87 -15.04 4.42 2.62
C ILE A 87 -15.24 5.93 2.85
N SER A 88 -15.02 6.75 1.82
CA SER A 88 -15.30 8.20 1.84
C SER A 88 -16.79 8.54 1.69
N LEU A 89 -17.68 7.55 1.80
CA LEU A 89 -19.13 7.66 1.68
C LEU A 89 -19.62 8.21 0.32
N ASN A 90 -18.81 8.08 -0.73
CA ASN A 90 -19.20 8.39 -2.09
C ASN A 90 -19.85 7.15 -2.74
N ARG A 91 -20.75 7.38 -3.71
CA ARG A 91 -21.45 6.30 -4.41
C ARG A 91 -20.73 5.96 -5.72
N VAL A 92 -20.08 4.81 -5.78
CA VAL A 92 -19.50 4.26 -7.02
C VAL A 92 -20.62 3.81 -7.94
N VAL A 93 -20.57 4.24 -9.21
CA VAL A 93 -21.62 3.96 -10.23
C VAL A 93 -21.10 3.22 -11.45
N GLY A 94 -19.78 3.16 -11.64
CA GLY A 94 -19.18 2.41 -12.73
C GLY A 94 -17.68 2.27 -12.55
N LEU A 95 -17.16 1.17 -13.08
CA LEU A 95 -15.73 0.87 -13.15
C LEU A 95 -15.45 0.33 -14.54
N HIS A 96 -14.46 0.92 -15.21
CA HIS A 96 -13.98 0.43 -16.50
C HIS A 96 -12.46 0.29 -16.45
N ALA A 97 -11.94 -0.87 -16.86
CA ALA A 97 -10.50 -1.14 -16.87
C ALA A 97 -10.11 -1.82 -18.19
N THR A 98 -9.06 -1.31 -18.83
CA THR A 98 -8.53 -1.84 -20.09
C THR A 98 -7.03 -2.11 -19.97
N GLY A 99 -6.52 -3.14 -20.64
CA GLY A 99 -5.10 -3.49 -20.59
C GLY A 99 -4.17 -2.62 -21.44
N GLY A 100 -4.70 -1.62 -22.14
CA GLY A 100 -3.95 -0.79 -23.09
C GLY A 100 -4.30 0.70 -23.11
N ALA A 101 -5.48 1.09 -22.62
CA ALA A 101 -5.96 2.48 -22.65
C ALA A 101 -6.21 3.07 -21.25
N GLY A 102 -5.80 2.37 -20.19
CA GLY A 102 -6.03 2.78 -18.81
C GLY A 102 -7.38 2.35 -18.25
N GLY A 103 -7.75 2.92 -17.11
CA GLY A 103 -8.99 2.66 -16.39
C GLY A 103 -9.65 3.97 -15.98
N VAL A 104 -10.95 3.90 -15.69
CA VAL A 104 -11.72 5.00 -15.12
C VAL A 104 -12.75 4.43 -14.15
N MET A 105 -12.77 5.00 -12.96
CA MET A 105 -13.80 4.79 -11.94
C MET A 105 -14.71 6.02 -11.85
N TYR A 106 -16.02 5.80 -11.89
CA TYR A 106 -17.03 6.83 -11.80
C TYR A 106 -17.75 6.76 -10.45
N TYR A 107 -17.85 7.88 -9.76
CA TYR A 107 -18.61 8.02 -8.52
C TYR A 107 -19.32 9.36 -8.42
N HIS A 108 -20.40 9.40 -7.66
CA HIS A 108 -21.08 10.63 -7.28
C HIS A 108 -20.55 11.14 -5.95
N GLY A 109 -20.08 12.38 -5.96
CA GLY A 109 -19.60 13.07 -4.77
C GLY A 109 -18.34 13.88 -5.06
N PRO A 110 -17.92 14.72 -4.10
CA PRO A 110 -16.65 15.42 -4.21
C PRO A 110 -15.48 14.43 -4.10
N SER A 111 -14.42 14.71 -4.87
CA SER A 111 -13.17 13.96 -4.78
C SER A 111 -12.36 14.34 -3.53
N ASN A 112 -11.47 13.43 -3.13
CA ASN A 112 -10.45 13.69 -2.13
C ASN A 112 -9.12 13.01 -2.49
N TRP A 113 -8.03 13.53 -1.92
CA TRP A 113 -6.69 13.05 -2.24
C TRP A 113 -6.43 11.60 -1.79
N ILE A 114 -7.15 11.07 -0.79
CA ILE A 114 -7.00 9.67 -0.36
C ILE A 114 -7.56 8.74 -1.45
N ILE A 115 -8.73 9.04 -2.01
CA ILE A 115 -9.28 8.29 -3.15
C ILE A 115 -8.26 8.29 -4.26
N THR A 116 -7.78 9.47 -4.67
CA THR A 116 -6.84 9.64 -5.77
C THR A 116 -5.49 8.96 -5.55
N LEU A 117 -4.94 8.95 -4.34
CA LEU A 117 -3.62 8.35 -4.08
C LEU A 117 -3.67 6.89 -3.60
N SER A 118 -4.85 6.38 -3.22
CA SER A 118 -4.98 5.03 -2.65
C SER A 118 -4.30 3.91 -3.45
N PRO A 119 -4.39 3.83 -4.79
CA PRO A 119 -3.76 2.74 -5.54
C PRO A 119 -2.22 2.77 -5.52
N TYR A 120 -1.62 3.88 -5.14
CA TYR A 120 -0.17 4.06 -5.16
C TYR A 120 0.51 3.66 -3.85
N PHE A 121 -0.25 3.42 -2.78
CA PHE A 121 0.32 2.98 -1.49
C PHE A 121 -0.45 1.85 -0.82
N VAL A 122 -1.67 1.53 -1.28
CA VAL A 122 -2.50 0.47 -0.70
C VAL A 122 -2.33 -0.80 -1.55
N PRO A 123 -1.57 -1.79 -1.06
CA PRO A 123 -1.43 -3.09 -1.73
C PRO A 123 -2.69 -3.94 -1.51
N THR A 124 -3.76 -3.60 -2.22
CA THR A 124 -5.11 -4.14 -2.04
C THR A 124 -5.11 -5.67 -2.04
N LEU A 125 -4.44 -6.31 -3.02
CA LEU A 125 -4.36 -7.77 -3.08
C LEU A 125 -3.66 -8.37 -1.86
N SER A 126 -2.57 -7.77 -1.39
CA SER A 126 -1.84 -8.23 -0.19
C SER A 126 -2.67 -8.08 1.07
N LEU A 127 -3.44 -7.00 1.21
CA LEU A 127 -4.33 -6.80 2.36
C LEU A 127 -5.47 -7.82 2.38
N PHE A 128 -6.02 -8.19 1.22
CA PHE A 128 -7.01 -9.28 1.15
C PHE A 128 -6.42 -10.64 1.54
N ILE A 129 -5.19 -10.95 1.12
CA ILE A 129 -4.51 -12.19 1.52
C ILE A 129 -4.23 -12.17 3.03
N LEU A 130 -3.79 -11.04 3.57
CA LEU A 130 -3.54 -10.87 5.00
C LEU A 130 -4.82 -11.05 5.83
N LEU A 131 -5.95 -10.53 5.35
CA LEU A 131 -7.26 -10.77 5.96
C LEU A 131 -7.63 -12.25 5.92
N PHE A 132 -7.33 -12.97 4.83
CA PHE A 132 -7.53 -14.42 4.78
C PHE A 132 -6.59 -15.18 5.73
N LEU A 133 -5.34 -14.75 5.85
CA LEU A 133 -4.36 -15.33 6.79
C LEU A 133 -4.84 -15.27 8.24
N SER A 134 -5.54 -14.21 8.65
CA SER A 134 -6.08 -14.09 10.01
C SER A 134 -7.32 -14.94 10.27
N LEU A 135 -8.01 -15.40 9.22
CA LEU A 135 -9.25 -16.20 9.32
C LEU A 135 -9.00 -17.72 9.19
N VAL A 136 -7.92 -18.13 8.53
CA VAL A 136 -7.66 -19.54 8.18
C VAL A 136 -6.79 -20.24 9.23
N LYS A 137 -7.18 -21.46 9.63
CA LYS A 137 -6.39 -22.32 10.53
C LYS A 137 -5.21 -22.99 9.78
N THR A 138 -4.24 -23.44 10.57
CA THR A 138 -2.86 -23.81 10.24
C THR A 138 -2.55 -24.59 8.94
N SER A 139 -3.50 -25.31 8.33
CA SER A 139 -3.24 -26.17 7.16
C SER A 139 -2.87 -25.44 5.86
N HIS A 140 -3.19 -24.15 5.73
CA HIS A 140 -2.96 -23.39 4.48
C HIS A 140 -1.95 -22.24 4.62
N LEU A 141 -1.27 -22.12 5.76
CA LEU A 141 -0.38 -20.99 6.04
C LEU A 141 0.76 -20.87 5.01
N SER A 142 1.38 -21.98 4.59
CA SER A 142 2.48 -21.94 3.63
C SER A 142 2.08 -21.36 2.26
N ILE A 143 0.91 -21.75 1.74
CA ILE A 143 0.40 -21.24 0.45
C ILE A 143 0.04 -19.76 0.58
N LEU A 144 -0.60 -19.37 1.68
CA LEU A 144 -0.97 -17.97 1.90
C LEU A 144 0.24 -17.07 2.11
N PHE A 145 1.31 -17.53 2.79
CA PHE A 145 2.58 -16.82 2.87
C PHE A 145 3.23 -16.67 1.50
N PHE A 146 3.21 -17.72 0.67
CA PHE A 146 3.67 -17.64 -0.72
C PHE A 146 2.86 -16.62 -1.53
N LEU A 147 1.54 -16.68 -1.47
CA LEU A 147 0.67 -15.73 -2.17
C LEU A 147 0.89 -14.29 -1.68
N LEU A 148 1.12 -14.08 -0.39
CA LEU A 148 1.41 -12.75 0.17
C LEU A 148 2.75 -12.20 -0.35
N GLY A 149 3.79 -13.04 -0.38
CA GLY A 149 5.07 -12.64 -0.97
C GLY A 149 4.93 -12.30 -2.45
N PHE A 150 4.19 -13.15 -3.19
CA PHE A 150 3.88 -12.95 -4.60
C PHE A 150 3.11 -11.65 -4.85
N SER A 151 2.11 -11.35 -4.03
CA SER A 151 1.30 -10.12 -4.12
C SER A 151 2.09 -8.87 -3.73
N LEU A 152 3.01 -8.96 -2.77
CA LEU A 152 3.90 -7.86 -2.40
C LEU A 152 4.83 -7.49 -3.56
N ALA A 153 5.45 -8.48 -4.21
CA ALA A 153 6.26 -8.24 -5.41
C ALA A 153 5.42 -7.66 -6.57
N TYR A 154 4.21 -8.19 -6.77
CA TYR A 154 3.25 -7.68 -7.74
C TYR A 154 2.91 -6.21 -7.51
N ASN A 155 2.50 -5.84 -6.30
CA ASN A 155 2.18 -4.46 -5.95
C ASN A 155 3.39 -3.55 -6.13
N PHE A 156 4.57 -3.94 -5.63
CA PHE A 156 5.77 -3.12 -5.72
C PHE A 156 6.16 -2.82 -7.18
N LEU A 157 6.17 -3.84 -8.04
CA LEU A 157 6.59 -3.70 -9.44
C LEU A 157 5.55 -2.95 -10.29
N THR A 158 4.26 -3.13 -10.03
CA THR A 158 3.20 -2.39 -10.73
C THR A 158 3.13 -0.94 -10.26
N MET A 159 3.21 -0.68 -8.96
CA MET A 159 3.32 0.66 -8.39
C MET A 159 4.51 1.42 -8.97
N TRP A 160 5.69 0.80 -9.01
CA TRP A 160 6.89 1.42 -9.58
C TRP A 160 6.69 1.85 -11.03
N LYS A 161 5.97 1.05 -11.82
CA LYS A 161 5.64 1.37 -13.21
C LYS A 161 4.61 2.50 -13.32
N SER A 162 3.69 2.61 -12.38
CA SER A 162 2.60 3.59 -12.38
C SER A 162 3.00 4.97 -11.85
N ILE A 163 4.10 5.08 -11.10
CA ILE A 163 4.60 6.37 -10.60
C ILE A 163 5.43 7.07 -11.69
N HIS A 164 4.81 8.01 -12.40
CA HIS A 164 5.50 8.88 -13.35
C HIS A 164 4.83 10.25 -13.48
N TYR A 165 5.57 11.25 -13.99
CA TYR A 165 5.13 12.65 -14.04
C TYR A 165 3.79 12.89 -14.75
N LEU A 166 3.49 12.08 -15.77
CA LEU A 166 2.28 12.21 -16.60
C LEU A 166 1.03 11.59 -15.99
N GLN A 167 1.12 11.00 -14.80
CA GLN A 167 0.01 10.26 -14.22
C GLN A 167 -1.03 11.22 -13.62
N SER A 168 -2.26 11.17 -14.14
CA SER A 168 -3.33 12.13 -13.81
C SER A 168 -3.62 12.24 -12.32
N ASP A 169 -3.62 11.11 -11.60
CA ASP A 169 -3.90 11.07 -10.17
C ASP A 169 -2.84 11.81 -9.34
N LEU A 170 -1.56 11.63 -9.70
CA LEU A 170 -0.43 12.26 -9.02
C LEU A 170 -0.43 13.77 -9.28
N VAL A 171 -0.73 14.17 -10.51
CA VAL A 171 -0.88 15.58 -10.90
C VAL A 171 -2.06 16.22 -10.16
N GLN A 172 -3.22 15.55 -10.10
CA GLN A 172 -4.40 16.04 -9.39
C GLN A 172 -4.13 16.27 -7.89
N SER A 173 -3.36 15.38 -7.27
CA SER A 173 -2.97 15.50 -5.85
C SER A 173 -1.85 16.52 -5.63
N GLY A 174 -1.10 16.89 -6.67
CA GLY A 174 0.00 17.83 -6.62
C GLY A 174 1.30 17.18 -6.16
N TRP A 175 2.34 17.30 -6.99
CA TRP A 175 3.63 16.62 -6.81
C TRP A 175 4.31 16.89 -5.47
N LEU A 176 4.24 18.11 -4.94
CA LEU A 176 4.82 18.42 -3.64
C LEU A 176 4.23 17.53 -2.55
N PHE A 177 2.90 17.46 -2.47
CA PHE A 177 2.23 16.61 -1.50
C PHE A 177 2.51 15.12 -1.72
N VAL A 178 2.52 14.67 -2.98
CA VAL A 178 2.85 13.28 -3.34
C VAL A 178 4.25 12.90 -2.84
N CYS A 179 5.26 13.76 -3.05
CA CYS A 179 6.62 13.49 -2.59
C CYS A 179 6.74 13.45 -1.06
N MET A 180 5.92 14.23 -0.34
CA MET A 180 5.90 14.22 1.13
C MET A 180 5.20 12.97 1.70
N PHE A 181 4.08 12.58 1.09
CA PHE A 181 3.18 11.56 1.64
C PHE A 181 3.52 10.15 1.16
N LEU A 182 3.70 9.97 -0.15
CA LEU A 182 3.69 8.66 -0.79
C LEU A 182 4.84 7.73 -0.33
N PRO A 183 6.08 8.22 -0.13
CA PRO A 183 7.17 7.38 0.39
C PRO A 183 6.86 6.81 1.78
N THR A 184 6.45 7.67 2.71
CA THR A 184 6.10 7.27 4.08
C THR A 184 4.90 6.32 4.09
N ALA A 185 3.87 6.60 3.29
CA ALA A 185 2.68 5.76 3.19
C ALA A 185 3.03 4.33 2.74
N ASN A 186 3.93 4.17 1.76
CA ASN A 186 4.40 2.87 1.29
C ASN A 186 5.22 2.12 2.35
N VAL A 187 6.14 2.80 3.04
CA VAL A 187 6.93 2.20 4.13
C VAL A 187 6.01 1.74 5.26
N LEU A 188 5.04 2.57 5.66
CA LEU A 188 4.06 2.21 6.69
C LEU A 188 3.18 1.04 6.26
N MET A 189 2.73 0.95 5.00
CA MET A 189 1.93 -0.19 4.55
C MET A 189 2.73 -1.48 4.52
N LEU A 190 4.00 -1.42 4.12
CA LEU A 190 4.86 -2.59 4.19
C LEU A 190 5.09 -3.02 5.65
N LEU A 191 5.31 -2.07 6.56
CA LEU A 191 5.37 -2.34 8.00
C LEU A 191 4.09 -3.00 8.51
N ILE A 192 2.91 -2.47 8.19
CA ILE A 192 1.63 -3.04 8.61
C ILE A 192 1.53 -4.49 8.14
N ILE A 193 1.80 -4.77 6.87
CA ILE A 193 1.66 -6.13 6.33
C ILE A 193 2.60 -7.11 7.02
N LEU A 194 3.86 -6.72 7.19
CA LEU A 194 4.88 -7.64 7.71
C LEU A 194 4.79 -7.85 9.21
N THR A 195 4.13 -6.95 9.94
CA THR A 195 3.94 -7.06 11.40
C THR A 195 2.53 -7.49 11.80
N ALA A 196 1.63 -7.66 10.83
CA ALA A 196 0.30 -8.23 11.00
C ALA A 196 0.27 -9.75 10.77
N LEU A 197 1.42 -10.35 10.48
CA LEU A 197 1.52 -11.80 10.27
C LEU A 197 1.20 -12.53 11.58
N PRO A 198 0.35 -13.57 11.54
CA PRO A 198 -0.09 -14.23 12.76
C PRO A 198 1.01 -15.08 13.39
N ASN A 199 1.13 -15.00 14.72
CA ASN A 199 1.97 -15.85 15.58
C ASN A 199 3.50 -15.77 15.34
N ASP A 200 4.00 -14.64 14.84
CA ASP A 200 5.42 -14.47 14.53
C ASP A 200 6.18 -13.58 15.52
N GLY A 201 5.51 -13.11 16.59
CA GLY A 201 6.09 -12.27 17.63
C GLY A 201 6.20 -10.79 17.25
N LEU A 202 5.93 -10.42 16.00
CA LEU A 202 5.76 -9.04 15.59
C LEU A 202 4.31 -8.60 15.83
N ASN A 203 4.12 -7.31 16.01
CA ASN A 203 2.79 -6.74 16.22
C ASN A 203 2.69 -5.37 15.56
N THR A 204 1.62 -5.17 14.80
CA THR A 204 1.36 -3.93 14.08
C THR A 204 1.20 -2.72 14.98
N GLU A 205 0.44 -2.84 16.07
CA GLU A 205 0.22 -1.74 17.01
C GLU A 205 1.54 -1.31 17.66
N ASN A 206 2.31 -2.27 18.19
CA ASN A 206 3.62 -2.00 18.78
C ASN A 206 4.58 -1.35 17.76
N SER A 207 4.51 -1.78 16.50
CA SER A 207 5.35 -1.23 15.43
C SER A 207 4.98 0.21 15.09
N LEU A 208 3.70 0.54 15.02
CA LEU A 208 3.24 1.92 14.79
C LEU A 208 3.53 2.83 15.99
N LEU A 209 3.37 2.30 17.21
CA LEU A 209 3.74 3.01 18.44
C LEU A 209 5.25 3.29 18.50
N TYR A 210 6.09 2.33 18.10
CA TYR A 210 7.53 2.53 18.01
C TYR A 210 7.89 3.67 17.06
N VAL A 211 7.33 3.65 15.84
CA VAL A 211 7.54 4.72 14.85
C VAL A 211 7.09 6.08 15.38
N TRP A 212 5.94 6.13 16.07
CA TRP A 212 5.44 7.36 16.68
C TRP A 212 6.35 7.88 17.80
N GLN A 213 6.76 7.01 18.72
CA GLN A 213 7.62 7.38 19.84
C GLN A 213 8.98 7.88 19.37
N ASP A 214 9.61 7.20 18.42
CA ASP A 214 10.90 7.60 17.85
C ASP A 214 10.80 8.95 17.13
N ALA A 215 9.68 9.21 16.44
CA ALA A 215 9.40 10.53 15.85
C ALA A 215 9.26 11.64 16.90
N MET A 216 8.58 11.36 18.03
CA MET A 216 8.41 12.33 19.12
C MET A 216 9.73 12.61 19.82
N VAL A 217 10.55 11.59 20.07
CA VAL A 217 11.89 11.73 20.63
C VAL A 217 12.74 12.62 19.73
N PHE A 218 12.73 12.38 18.42
CA PHE A 218 13.42 13.26 17.47
C PHE A 218 12.95 14.72 17.58
N MET A 219 11.63 14.96 17.69
CA MET A 219 11.11 16.32 17.87
C MET A 219 11.62 16.97 19.16
N GLU A 220 11.61 16.24 20.28
CA GLU A 220 12.09 16.76 21.58
C GLU A 220 13.59 17.09 21.60
N TYR A 221 14.40 16.39 20.81
CA TYR A 221 15.84 16.64 20.77
C TYR A 221 16.25 17.83 19.88
N TYR A 222 15.44 18.16 18.88
CA TYR A 222 15.81 19.14 17.84
C TYR A 222 14.94 20.40 17.77
N PHE A 223 13.83 20.47 18.53
CA PHE A 223 12.92 21.63 18.60
C PHE A 223 12.53 21.95 20.04
#